data_AF-R7MW88-F1
#
_entry.id   AF-R7MW88-F1
#
_cell.length_a   1.000
_cell.length_b   1.000
_cell.length_c   1.000
_cell.angle_alpha   90.00
_cell.angle_beta   90.00
_cell.angle_gamma   90.00
#
_symmetry.space_group_name_H-M   'P 1'
#
loop_
_entity.id
_entity.type
_entity.pdbx_description
1 polymer ?
#
loop_
_entity_poly.entity_id
_entity_poly.type
_entity_poly.pdbx_seq_one_letter_code
_entity_poly.pdbx_strand_id
1 'polypeptide(L)'
;MGGVCILLFGFIAASGLRMLVEKKVDYTRSKNLILTAVTMISGLSGATIILGPVQLKGMGLATVVAMVMSLVFLFFEKIHWANE
;
A
#
# COMPACT_ATOMS: atom_id res chain seq x y z
N MET A 1 12.80 22.63 -15.36
CA MET A 1 13.03 21.29 -14.76
C MET A 1 11.81 20.71 -14.04
N GLY A 2 11.01 21.50 -13.30
CA GLY A 2 9.87 20.98 -12.53
C GLY A 2 8.77 20.23 -13.33
N GLY A 3 8.47 20.67 -14.56
CA GLY A 3 7.46 20.00 -15.40
C GLY A 3 7.81 18.55 -15.77
N VAL A 4 9.09 18.28 -16.03
CA VAL A 4 9.57 16.92 -16.34
C VAL A 4 9.47 16.03 -15.10
N CYS A 5 9.77 16.56 -13.90
CA CYS A 5 9.63 15.81 -12.65
C CYS A 5 8.17 15.41 -12.37
N ILE A 6 7.21 16.31 -12.60
CA ILE A 6 5.78 16.01 -12.43
C ILE A 6 5.35 14.88 -13.37
N LEU A 7 5.80 14.89 -14.63
CA LEU A 7 5.51 13.82 -15.58
C LEU A 7 6.15 12.50 -15.19
N LEU A 8 7.41 12.50 -14.71
CA LEU A 8 8.11 11.28 -14.28
C LEU A 8 7.45 10.66 -13.05
N PHE A 9 7.14 11.44 -12.01
CA PHE A 9 6.44 10.94 -10.83
C PHE A 9 5.00 10.52 -11.15
N GLY A 10 4.31 11.26 -12.02
CA GLY A 10 2.98 10.89 -12.52
C GLY A 10 2.99 9.58 -13.30
N PHE A 11 4.01 9.34 -14.13
CA PHE A 11 4.17 8.10 -14.87
C PHE A 11 4.40 6.89 -13.96
N ILE A 12 5.22 7.05 -12.90
CA ILE A 12 5.43 6.00 -11.89
C ILE A 12 4.13 5.66 -11.17
N ALA A 13 3.36 6.66 -10.74
CA ALA A 13 2.07 6.46 -10.08
C ALA A 13 1.04 5.78 -11.01
N ALA A 14 0.96 6.23 -12.28
CA ALA A 14 0.08 5.65 -13.28
C ALA A 14 0.46 4.18 -13.61
N SER A 15 1.76 3.86 -13.66
CA SER A 15 2.25 2.49 -13.84
C SER A 15 1.84 1.58 -12.68
N GLY A 16 1.88 2.06 -11.44
CA GLY A 16 1.38 1.33 -10.27
C GLY A 16 -0.12 1.04 -10.37
N LEU A 17 -0.94 2.03 -10.73
CA LEU A 17 -2.38 1.83 -10.95
C LEU A 17 -2.66 0.85 -12.09
N ARG A 18 -1.92 0.96 -13.20
CA ARG A 18 -2.01 0.04 -14.34
C ARG A 18 -1.74 -1.40 -13.91
N MET A 19 -0.75 -1.64 -13.04
CA MET A 19 -0.46 -2.97 -12.51
C MET A 19 -1.66 -3.57 -11.76
N LEU A 20 -2.37 -2.78 -10.95
CA LEU A 20 -3.57 -3.25 -10.23
C LEU A 20 -4.70 -3.65 -11.19
N VAL A 21 -4.86 -2.91 -12.29
CA VAL A 21 -5.85 -3.20 -13.33
C VAL A 21 -5.45 -4.43 -14.17
N GLU A 22 -4.19 -4.52 -14.60
CA GLU A 22 -3.67 -5.66 -15.38
C GLU A 22 -3.72 -6.97 -14.57
N LYS A 23 -3.45 -6.90 -13.27
CA LYS A 23 -3.61 -8.04 -12.36
C LYS A 23 -5.06 -8.37 -12.03
N LYS A 24 -6.03 -7.58 -12.54
CA LYS A 24 -7.47 -7.75 -12.29
C LYS A 24 -7.76 -7.93 -10.80
N VAL A 25 -7.23 -7.03 -9.96
CA VAL A 25 -7.48 -7.07 -8.52
C VAL A 25 -8.98 -6.92 -8.28
N ASP A 26 -9.58 -7.97 -7.72
CA ASP A 26 -11.00 -7.97 -7.39
C ASP A 26 -11.24 -7.18 -6.10
N TYR A 27 -11.82 -5.99 -6.24
CA TYR A 27 -12.19 -5.10 -5.14
C TYR A 27 -13.54 -5.44 -4.51
N THR A 28 -14.28 -6.40 -5.06
CA THR A 28 -15.50 -6.95 -4.44
C THR A 28 -15.14 -7.67 -3.13
N ARG A 29 -13.90 -8.17 -3.02
CA ARG A 29 -13.35 -8.72 -1.78
C ARG A 29 -12.89 -7.58 -0.87
N SER A 30 -13.55 -7.41 0.27
CA SER A 30 -13.22 -6.38 1.28
C SER A 30 -11.74 -6.40 1.68
N LYS A 31 -11.09 -7.57 1.70
CA LYS A 31 -9.66 -7.72 2.01
C LYS A 31 -8.77 -6.90 1.08
N ASN A 32 -8.99 -7.02 -0.23
CA ASN A 32 -8.20 -6.32 -1.24
C ASN A 32 -8.44 -4.81 -1.20
N LEU A 33 -9.70 -4.41 -0.98
CA LEU A 33 -10.09 -3.01 -0.85
C LEU A 33 -9.43 -2.35 0.37
N ILE A 34 -9.47 -3.01 1.53
CA ILE A 34 -8.85 -2.51 2.76
C ILE A 34 -7.32 -2.44 2.60
N LEU A 35 -6.69 -3.49 2.05
CA LEU A 35 -5.24 -3.53 1.87
C LEU A 35 -4.75 -2.37 0.98
N THR A 36 -5.41 -2.14 -0.15
CA THR A 36 -5.06 -1.02 -1.05
C THR A 36 -5.33 0.33 -0.40
N ALA A 37 -6.46 0.52 0.29
CA ALA A 37 -6.81 1.78 0.94
C ALA A 37 -5.82 2.16 2.05
N VAL A 38 -5.50 1.22 2.95
CA VAL A 38 -4.56 1.46 4.06
C VAL A 38 -3.14 1.73 3.53
N THR A 39 -2.69 0.96 2.52
CA THR A 39 -1.38 1.18 1.90
C THR A 39 -1.29 2.56 1.25
N MET A 40 -2.35 2.98 0.54
CA MET A 40 -2.42 4.28 -0.12
C MET A 40 -2.45 5.44 0.87
N ILE A 41 -3.28 5.36 1.91
CA ILE A 41 -3.37 6.39 2.96
C ILE A 41 -2.03 6.50 3.71
N SER A 42 -1.42 5.37 4.07
CA SER A 42 -0.14 5.34 4.78
C SER A 42 1.00 5.92 3.92
N GLY A 43 0.97 5.74 2.60
CA GLY A 43 1.99 6.29 1.69
C GLY A 43 1.84 7.77 1.40
N LEU A 44 0.60 8.27 1.33
CA LEU A 44 0.30 9.67 1.03
C LEU A 44 0.31 10.58 2.27
N SER A 45 0.02 10.04 3.46
CA SER A 45 -0.16 10.83 4.69
C SER A 45 1.11 11.55 5.17
N GLY A 46 2.29 11.29 4.60
CA GLY A 46 3.55 11.88 5.07
C GLY A 46 3.94 11.47 6.50
N ALA A 47 3.28 10.43 7.04
CA ALA A 47 3.52 9.94 8.38
C ALA A 47 4.98 9.51 8.53
N THR A 48 5.59 9.97 9.62
CA THR A 48 6.98 9.68 9.97
C THR A 48 6.97 8.94 11.30
N ILE A 49 7.41 7.69 11.31
CA ILE A 49 7.65 6.96 12.56
C ILE A 49 9.16 6.94 12.78
N ILE A 50 9.55 7.38 13.96
CA ILE A 50 10.94 7.43 14.40
C ILE A 50 11.15 6.23 15.32
N LEU A 51 11.76 5.17 14.79
CA LEU A 51 12.14 3.98 15.55
C LEU A 51 13.65 4.09 15.85
N GLY A 52 13.98 4.78 16.95
CA GLY A 52 15.36 5.02 17.37
C GLY A 52 16.17 5.77 16.30
N PRO A 53 17.29 5.21 15.77
CA PRO A 53 18.12 5.87 14.76
C PRO A 53 17.52 5.85 13.34
N VAL A 54 16.44 5.11 13.10
CA VAL A 54 15.83 4.95 11.78
C VAL A 54 14.55 5.77 11.68
N GLN A 55 14.56 6.80 10.83
CA GLN A 55 13.35 7.55 10.46
C GLN A 55 12.71 6.90 9.23
N LEU A 56 11.60 6.19 9.44
CA LEU A 56 10.78 5.69 8.35
C LEU A 56 9.80 6.80 7.95
N LYS A 57 9.99 7.34 6.74
CA LYS A 57 9.16 8.40 6.16
C LYS A 57 8.44 7.92 4.91
N GLY A 58 7.18 8.32 4.78
CA GLY A 58 6.40 8.20 3.55
C GLY A 58 6.35 6.78 3.00
N MET A 59 6.97 6.57 1.83
CA MET A 59 6.96 5.30 1.10
C MET A 59 7.52 4.12 1.93
N GLY A 60 8.58 4.34 2.72
CA GLY A 60 9.15 3.28 3.57
C GLY A 60 8.24 2.88 4.73
N LEU A 61 7.43 3.81 5.23
CA LEU A 61 6.43 3.50 6.25
C LEU A 61 5.27 2.70 5.65
N ALA A 62 4.81 3.11 4.47
CA ALA A 62 3.71 2.48 3.77
C ALA A 62 3.99 1.03 3.40
N THR A 63 5.22 0.71 2.98
CA THR A 63 5.60 -0.68 2.68
C THR A 63 5.61 -1.56 3.92
N VAL A 64 6.08 -1.04 5.06
CA VAL A 64 6.06 -1.78 6.33
C VAL A 64 4.62 -2.02 6.78
N VAL A 65 3.76 -1.00 6.75
CA VAL A 65 2.34 -1.12 7.09
C VAL A 65 1.64 -2.12 6.14
N ALA A 66 1.91 -2.04 4.84
CA ALA A 66 1.35 -2.97 3.85
C ALA A 66 1.81 -4.41 4.09
N MET A 67 3.09 -4.63 4.41
CA MET A 67 3.60 -5.97 4.76
C MET A 67 2.93 -6.53 6.00
N VAL A 68 2.83 -5.74 7.07
CA VAL A 68 2.17 -6.15 8.31
C VAL A 68 0.70 -6.46 8.05
N MET A 69 -0.01 -5.62 7.30
CA MET A 69 -1.42 -5.83 6.99
C MET A 69 -1.65 -7.08 6.13
N SER A 70 -0.78 -7.33 5.15
CA SER A 70 -0.80 -8.55 4.33
C SER A 70 -0.57 -9.81 5.19
N LEU A 71 0.39 -9.76 6.12
CA LEU A 71 0.64 -10.84 7.08
C LEU A 71 -0.56 -11.10 8.00
N VAL A 72 -1.20 -10.04 8.51
CA VAL A 72 -2.40 -10.17 9.34
C VAL A 72 -3.53 -10.81 8.55
N PHE A 73 -3.76 -10.41 7.30
CA PHE A 73 -4.78 -11.05 6.45
C PHE A 73 -4.48 -12.54 6.18
N LEU A 74 -3.22 -12.90 5.89
CA LEU A 74 -2.81 -14.30 5.72
C LEU A 74 -2.99 -15.11 7.02
N PHE A 75 -2.67 -14.50 8.16
CA PHE A 75 -2.85 -15.12 9.47
C PHE A 75 -4.34 -15.33 9.79
N PHE A 76 -5.19 -14.34 9.52
CA PHE A 76 -6.64 -14.44 9.64
C PHE A 76 -7.24 -15.52 8.74
N GLU A 77 -6.75 -15.67 7.51
CA GLU A 77 -7.14 -16.78 6.63
C GLU A 77 -6.72 -18.14 7.19
N LYS A 78 -5.49 -18.24 7.69
CA LYS A 78 -4.95 -19.49 8.24
C LYS A 78 -5.66 -19.94 9.52
N ILE A 79 -6.31 -19.03 10.23
CA ILE A 79 -7.00 -19.28 11.51
C ILE A 79 -8.51 -19.54 11.34
N HIS A 80 -9.04 -19.53 10.11
CA HIS A 80 -10.45 -19.90 9.85
C HIS A 80 -11.48 -19.09 10.67
N TRP A 81 -11.19 -17.82 10.96
CA TRP A 81 -12.12 -16.89 11.64
C TRP A 81 -12.66 -15.80 10.69
N ALA A 82 -12.61 -16.07 9.38
CA ALA A 82 -13.26 -15.25 8.36
C ALA A 82 -13.63 -16.12 7.16
N ASN A 83 -14.42 -17.17 7.42
CA ASN A 83 -15.26 -17.79 6.40
C ASN A 83 -16.71 -17.37 6.66
N GLU A 84 -16.99 -16.10 6.37
CA GLU A 84 -18.26 -15.62 5.80
C GLU A 84 -17.94 -14.44 4.86
#